data_AF-A0A2U1P267-F1
#
_entry.id   AF-A0A2U1P267-F1
#
_cell.length_a   1.000
_cell.length_b   1.000
_cell.length_c   1.000
_cell.angle_alpha   90.00
_cell.angle_beta   90.00
_cell.angle_gamma   90.00
#
_symmetry.space_group_name_H-M   'P 1'
#
loop_
_entity.id
_entity.type
_entity.pdbx_description
1 polymer ?
#
loop_
_entity_poly.entity_id
_entity_poly.type
_entity_poly.pdbx_seq_one_letter_code
_entity_poly.pdbx_strand_id
1 'polypeptide(L)'
;MSGSTGERSFADIITSIRYWVIHSITIPSLFIAGWLFVSTGLAYDVFGSPRPNEYFTENRQGIPLITGRFDSLEQLDEFSRSFCEASMTIDRTYPIFTVRWLAVHGLAVPTVSFLGSISAMQFIQR
;
A
#
# COMPACT_ATOMS: atom_id res chain seq x y z
N MET A 1 21.94 -28.89 23.35
CA MET A 1 20.97 -29.40 22.36
C MET A 1 19.88 -28.35 22.22
N SER A 2 19.79 -27.66 21.09
CA SER A 2 18.73 -26.66 20.87
C SER A 2 17.41 -27.38 20.66
N GLY A 3 16.45 -27.19 21.56
CA GLY A 3 15.14 -27.82 21.48
C GLY A 3 14.32 -27.34 20.29
N SER A 4 13.43 -28.19 19.80
CA SER A 4 12.33 -27.79 18.90
C SER A 4 11.29 -27.04 19.72
N THR A 5 10.86 -25.88 19.23
CA THR A 5 9.86 -24.99 19.87
C THR A 5 8.42 -25.48 19.68
N GLY A 6 8.21 -26.53 18.88
CA GLY A 6 6.92 -27.21 18.72
C GLY A 6 6.05 -26.69 17.58
N GLU A 7 6.43 -25.59 16.91
CA GLU A 7 5.75 -25.12 15.71
C GLU A 7 6.09 -25.99 14.50
N ARG A 8 5.16 -26.02 13.54
CA ARG A 8 5.39 -26.65 12.24
C ARG A 8 6.46 -25.89 11.48
N SER A 9 7.40 -26.60 10.86
CA SER A 9 8.48 -25.97 10.08
C SER A 9 7.92 -25.15 8.90
N PHE A 10 8.57 -24.04 8.55
CA PHE A 10 8.14 -23.20 7.43
C PHE A 10 8.13 -23.95 6.09
N ALA A 11 9.12 -24.81 5.85
CA ALA A 11 9.20 -25.62 4.63
C ALA A 11 7.96 -26.52 4.46
N ASP A 12 7.46 -27.12 5.54
CA ASP A 12 6.25 -27.94 5.51
C ASP A 12 4.98 -27.11 5.30
N ILE A 13 4.98 -25.85 5.74
CA ILE A 13 3.85 -24.94 5.56
C ILE A 13 3.75 -24.50 4.09
N ILE A 14 4.83 -23.99 3.51
CA ILE A 14 4.83 -23.44 2.15
C ILE A 14 4.73 -24.51 1.05
N THR A 15 5.03 -25.77 1.35
CA THR A 15 4.83 -26.90 0.42
C THR A 15 3.44 -27.53 0.56
N SER A 16 2.64 -27.14 1.56
CA SER A 16 1.32 -27.72 1.81
C SER A 16 0.26 -27.16 0.87
N ILE A 17 -0.54 -28.05 0.26
CA ILE A 17 -1.67 -27.63 -0.57
C ILE A 17 -2.70 -26.81 0.18
N ARG A 18 -3.01 -27.18 1.43
CA ARG A 18 -3.99 -26.45 2.26
C ARG A 18 -3.55 -25.01 2.52
N TYR A 19 -2.24 -24.79 2.68
CA TYR A 19 -1.71 -23.44 2.83
C TYR A 19 -2.01 -22.60 1.59
N TRP A 20 -1.74 -23.13 0.40
CA TRP A 20 -1.99 -22.43 -0.86
C TRP A 20 -3.47 -22.26 -1.20
N VAL A 21 -4.34 -23.22 -0.88
CA VAL A 21 -5.80 -23.07 -1.07
C VAL A 21 -6.35 -21.85 -0.32
N ILE A 22 -5.82 -21.57 0.87
CA ILE A 22 -6.23 -20.41 1.66
C ILE A 22 -5.53 -19.14 1.14
N HIS A 23 -4.21 -19.21 0.95
CA HIS A 23 -3.38 -18.05 0.64
C HIS A 23 -3.53 -17.57 -0.81
N SER A 24 -4.02 -18.41 -1.73
CA SER A 24 -4.36 -17.99 -3.09
C SER A 24 -5.54 -17.01 -3.14
N ILE A 25 -6.33 -16.91 -2.06
CA ILE A 25 -7.42 -15.95 -1.92
C ILE A 25 -6.98 -14.80 -1.00
N THR A 26 -6.48 -15.12 0.20
CA THR A 26 -6.21 -14.09 1.21
C THR A 26 -5.05 -13.16 0.82
N ILE A 27 -3.99 -13.66 0.16
CA ILE A 27 -2.87 -12.81 -0.28
C ILE A 27 -3.32 -11.84 -1.38
N PRO A 28 -3.98 -12.28 -2.49
CA PRO A 28 -4.51 -11.33 -3.47
C PRO A 28 -5.53 -10.36 -2.89
N SER A 29 -6.41 -10.81 -1.98
CA SER A 29 -7.39 -9.91 -1.33
C SER A 29 -6.72 -8.81 -0.53
N LEU A 30 -5.71 -9.12 0.31
CA LEU A 30 -4.97 -8.11 1.06
C LEU A 30 -4.20 -7.16 0.15
N PHE A 31 -3.63 -7.69 -0.95
CA PHE A 31 -2.96 -6.86 -1.95
C PHE A 31 -3.93 -5.86 -2.60
N ILE A 32 -5.11 -6.31 -3.03
CA ILE A 32 -6.15 -5.43 -3.61
C ILE A 32 -6.67 -4.43 -2.58
N ALA A 33 -6.81 -4.83 -1.31
CA ALA A 33 -7.21 -3.91 -0.25
C ALA A 33 -6.18 -2.77 -0.05
N GLY A 34 -4.89 -3.11 0.07
CA GLY A 34 -3.81 -2.13 0.16
C GLY A 34 -3.70 -1.26 -1.09
N TRP A 35 -3.97 -1.83 -2.26
CA TRP A 35 -4.06 -1.12 -3.52
C TRP A 35 -5.14 -0.03 -3.49
N LEU A 36 -6.38 -0.43 -3.18
CA LEU A 36 -7.52 0.49 -3.13
C LEU A 36 -7.31 1.59 -2.08
N PHE A 37 -6.68 1.25 -0.95
CA PHE A 37 -6.36 2.21 0.10
C PHE A 37 -5.49 3.37 -0.41
N VAL A 38 -4.51 3.11 -1.28
CA VAL A 38 -3.67 4.16 -1.88
C VAL A 38 -4.36 4.79 -3.10
N SER A 39 -4.93 3.99 -4.00
CA SER A 39 -5.45 4.49 -5.28
C SER A 39 -6.68 5.37 -5.15
N THR A 40 -7.49 5.18 -4.10
CA THR A 40 -8.66 6.03 -3.81
C THR A 40 -8.28 7.37 -3.20
N GLY A 41 -7.02 7.53 -2.78
CA GLY A 41 -6.57 8.71 -2.05
C GLY A 41 -6.75 8.62 -0.54
N LEU A 42 -7.41 7.57 -0.02
CA LEU A 42 -7.70 7.41 1.42
C LEU A 42 -6.43 7.43 2.28
N ALA A 43 -5.32 6.89 1.79
CA ALA A 43 -4.04 6.96 2.48
C ALA A 43 -3.59 8.40 2.79
N TYR A 44 -3.80 9.33 1.86
CA TYR A 44 -3.42 10.73 2.05
C TYR A 44 -4.29 11.39 3.12
N ASP A 45 -5.58 11.07 3.11
CA ASP A 45 -6.56 11.67 4.02
C ASP A 45 -6.40 11.11 5.45
N VAL A 46 -6.13 9.81 5.60
CA VAL A 46 -5.94 9.15 6.92
C VAL A 46 -4.67 9.62 7.62
N PHE A 47 -3.56 9.74 6.86
CA PHE A 47 -2.26 10.07 7.44
C PHE A 47 -1.94 11.56 7.37
N GLY A 48 -2.77 12.38 6.72
CA GLY A 48 -2.50 13.80 6.48
C GLY A 48 -1.25 14.03 5.63
N SER A 49 -0.85 13.07 4.81
CA SER A 49 0.32 13.23 3.95
C SER A 49 -0.05 14.11 2.75
N PRO A 50 0.67 15.21 2.48
CA PRO A 50 0.39 16.04 1.33
C PRO A 50 0.56 15.25 0.03
N ARG A 51 -0.42 15.40 -0.87
CA ARG A 51 -0.30 14.88 -2.24
C ARG A 51 0.79 15.64 -3.00
N PRO A 52 1.32 15.10 -4.11
CA PRO A 52 2.38 15.78 -4.89
C PRO A 52 2.06 17.23 -5.29
N ASN A 53 0.79 17.55 -5.51
CA ASN A 53 0.30 18.89 -5.83
C ASN A 53 -0.11 19.74 -4.60
N GLU A 54 0.02 19.22 -3.39
CA GLU A 54 -0.36 19.87 -2.13
C GLU A 54 0.86 20.30 -1.30
N TYR A 55 2.09 20.11 -1.79
CA TYR A 55 3.28 20.58 -1.05
C TYR A 55 3.44 22.10 -1.08
N PHE A 56 3.08 22.72 -2.19
CA PHE A 56 3.20 24.17 -2.41
C PHE A 56 1.96 24.67 -3.14
N THR A 57 1.50 25.86 -2.78
CA THR A 57 0.33 26.49 -3.41
C THR A 57 0.77 27.71 -4.19
N GLU A 58 -0.09 28.23 -5.06
CA GLU A 58 0.17 29.47 -5.80
C GLU A 58 0.45 30.64 -4.85
N ASN A 59 -0.24 30.65 -3.70
CA ASN A 59 -0.13 31.70 -2.68
C ASN A 59 1.02 31.46 -1.68
N ARG A 60 1.53 30.22 -1.55
CA ARG A 60 2.59 29.86 -0.60
C ARG A 60 3.65 28.98 -1.27
N GLN A 61 4.83 29.58 -1.45
CA GLN A 61 6.06 28.93 -1.92
C GLN A 61 7.05 28.63 -0.77
N GLY A 62 6.72 29.04 0.46
CA GLY A 62 7.52 28.75 1.65
C GLY A 62 7.17 27.40 2.29
N ILE A 63 8.14 26.79 2.97
CA ILE A 63 7.95 25.48 3.65
C ILE A 63 6.99 25.66 4.84
N PRO A 64 5.92 24.85 4.97
CA PRO A 64 4.98 24.91 6.08
C PRO A 64 5.61 24.34 7.35
N LEU A 65 6.37 25.17 8.07
CA LEU A 65 7.09 24.81 9.28
C LEU A 65 6.27 25.16 10.52
N ILE A 66 6.07 24.17 11.40
CA ILE A 66 5.46 24.39 12.72
C ILE A 66 6.51 25.05 13.61
N THR A 67 6.20 26.25 14.12
CA THR A 67 7.13 27.05 14.94
C THR A 67 6.69 27.16 16.40
N GLY A 68 5.39 26.99 16.67
CA GLY A 68 4.81 27.04 18.01
C GLY A 68 4.37 25.65 18.47
N ARG A 69 4.75 25.27 19.71
CA ARG A 69 4.34 23.98 20.29
C ARG A 69 2.88 23.96 20.74
N PHE A 70 2.39 25.06 21.31
CA PHE A 70 1.05 25.12 21.90
C PHE A 70 -0.03 25.44 20.87
N ASP A 71 0.32 26.15 19.80
CA ASP A 71 -0.59 26.54 18.72
C ASP A 71 -0.38 25.69 17.45
N SER A 72 0.30 24.55 17.57
CA SER A 72 0.70 23.73 16.41
C SER A 72 -0.48 23.20 15.59
N LEU A 73 -1.61 22.91 16.24
CA LEU A 73 -2.82 22.44 15.55
C LEU A 73 -3.49 23.54 14.74
N GLU A 74 -3.50 24.77 15.26
CA GLU A 74 -4.04 25.93 14.55
C GLU A 74 -3.14 26.29 13.35
N GLN A 75 -1.82 26.27 13.53
CA GLN A 75 -0.86 26.44 12.43
C GLN A 75 -1.05 25.38 11.33
N LEU A 76 -1.29 24.13 11.71
CA LEU A 76 -1.57 23.05 10.75
C LEU A 76 -2.91 23.22 10.02
N ASP A 77 -3.97 23.68 10.69
CA ASP A 77 -5.26 23.96 10.04
C ASP A 77 -5.13 25.10 9.02
N GLU A 78 -4.38 26.15 9.36
CA GLU A 78 -4.10 27.27 8.45
C GLU A 78 -3.31 26.80 7.21
N PHE A 79 -2.30 25.95 7.39
CA PHE A 79 -1.56 25.35 6.28
C PHE A 79 -2.46 24.48 5.41
N SER A 80 -3.28 23.62 6.04
CA SER A 80 -4.18 22.70 5.36
C SER A 80 -5.27 23.43 4.56
N ARG A 81 -5.82 24.52 5.11
CA ARG A 81 -6.84 25.34 4.45
C ARG A 81 -6.30 25.95 3.15
N SER A 82 -5.04 26.41 3.16
CA SER A 82 -4.40 26.92 1.95
C SER A 82 -4.26 25.87 0.84
N PHE A 83 -4.06 24.59 1.19
CA PHE A 83 -4.01 23.49 0.21
C PHE A 83 -5.39 23.19 -0.38
N CYS A 84 -6.44 23.23 0.43
CA CYS A 84 -7.81 22.96 -0.03
C CYS A 84 -8.27 24.01 -1.06
N GLU A 85 -7.97 25.29 -0.81
CA GLU A 85 -8.26 26.38 -1.74
C GLU A 85 -7.52 26.23 -3.07
N ALA A 86 -6.25 25.83 -3.04
CA ALA A 86 -5.46 25.52 -4.24
C ALA A 86 -5.89 24.24 -4.96
N SER A 87 -6.39 23.22 -4.24
CA SER A 87 -6.91 22.00 -4.86
C SER A 87 -8.24 22.22 -5.57
N MET A 88 -9.02 23.23 -5.21
CA MET A 88 -10.32 23.51 -5.81
C MET A 88 -10.21 24.14 -7.21
N THR A 89 -9.01 24.61 -7.59
CA THR A 89 -8.71 25.23 -8.89
C THR A 89 -7.97 24.31 -9.88
N ILE A 90 -7.42 23.18 -9.41
CA ILE A 90 -6.65 22.24 -10.24
C ILE A 90 -7.52 21.05 -10.68
N ASP A 91 -7.61 20.82 -12.00
CA ASP A 91 -8.28 19.65 -12.58
C ASP A 91 -7.60 18.34 -12.14
N ARG A 92 -8.38 17.44 -11.53
CA ARG A 92 -7.88 16.19 -10.94
C ARG A 92 -7.64 15.14 -12.02
N THR A 93 -6.48 15.19 -12.67
CA THR A 93 -6.02 14.05 -13.47
C THR A 93 -4.98 13.25 -12.69
N TYR A 94 -5.31 12.02 -12.29
CA TYR A 94 -4.29 11.04 -11.92
C TYR A 94 -4.63 9.64 -12.42
N PRO A 95 -3.79 9.07 -13.29
CA PRO A 95 -3.42 7.69 -13.19
C PRO A 95 -2.05 7.61 -12.50
N ILE A 96 -2.03 7.04 -11.28
CA ILE A 96 -0.81 6.63 -10.56
C ILE A 96 -0.11 5.44 -11.27
N PHE A 97 -0.75 4.88 -12.29
CA PHE A 97 -0.36 3.61 -12.92
C PHE A 97 0.44 3.85 -14.18
N THR A 98 1.77 3.86 -14.03
CA THR A 98 2.63 3.68 -15.20
C THR A 98 2.42 2.27 -15.76
N VAL A 99 2.54 2.11 -17.09
CA VAL A 99 2.46 0.81 -17.76
C VAL A 99 3.40 -0.22 -17.12
N ARG A 100 4.57 0.25 -16.65
CA ARG A 100 5.55 -0.57 -15.91
C ARG A 100 4.99 -1.11 -14.60
N TRP A 101 4.30 -0.27 -13.82
CA TRP A 101 3.69 -0.70 -12.56
C TRP A 101 2.63 -1.79 -12.82
N LEU A 102 1.77 -1.57 -13.83
CA LEU A 102 0.71 -2.49 -14.20
C LEU A 102 1.26 -3.81 -14.75
N ALA A 103 2.35 -3.75 -15.53
CA ALA A 103 3.04 -4.91 -16.05
C ALA A 103 3.67 -5.77 -14.94
N VAL A 104 4.30 -5.14 -13.93
CA VAL A 104 4.88 -5.87 -12.80
C VAL A 104 3.80 -6.55 -11.98
N HIS A 105 2.75 -5.84 -11.57
CA HIS A 105 1.78 -6.42 -10.65
C HIS A 105 0.74 -7.30 -11.35
N GLY A 106 0.39 -6.98 -12.60
CA GLY A 106 -0.51 -7.80 -13.42
C GLY A 106 0.10 -9.13 -13.88
N LEU A 107 1.44 -9.23 -13.96
CA LEU A 107 2.11 -10.47 -14.35
C LEU A 107 2.80 -11.16 -13.17
N ALA A 108 3.53 -10.45 -12.32
CA ALA A 108 4.35 -11.09 -11.29
C ALA A 108 3.50 -11.70 -10.16
N VAL A 109 2.45 -11.02 -9.69
CA VAL A 109 1.61 -11.51 -8.59
C VAL A 109 0.87 -12.80 -9.00
N PRO A 110 0.19 -12.86 -10.17
CA PRO A 110 -0.41 -14.11 -10.65
C PRO A 110 0.63 -15.20 -10.90
N THR A 111 1.79 -14.87 -11.47
CA THR A 111 2.83 -15.86 -11.79
C THR A 111 3.41 -16.52 -10.54
N VAL A 112 3.72 -15.74 -9.49
CA VAL A 112 4.25 -16.28 -8.22
C VAL A 112 3.22 -17.13 -7.50
N SER A 113 1.96 -16.68 -7.46
CA SER A 113 0.86 -17.45 -6.86
C SER A 113 0.64 -18.77 -7.61
N PHE A 114 0.66 -18.72 -8.95
CA PHE A 114 0.46 -19.89 -9.80
C PHE A 114 1.60 -20.91 -9.67
N LEU A 115 2.86 -20.48 -9.77
CA LEU A 115 4.02 -21.37 -9.61
C LEU A 115 4.09 -21.97 -8.19
N GLY A 116 3.81 -21.17 -7.16
CA GLY A 116 3.72 -21.66 -5.77
C GLY A 116 2.66 -22.75 -5.60
N SER A 117 1.49 -22.57 -6.21
CA SER A 117 0.42 -23.58 -6.19
C SER A 117 0.81 -24.85 -6.95
N ILE A 118 1.45 -24.76 -8.13
CA ILE A 118 1.93 -25.94 -8.88
C ILE A 118 3.00 -26.70 -8.09
N SER A 119 3.98 -26.00 -7.54
CA SER A 119 5.03 -26.63 -6.72
C SER A 119 4.45 -27.33 -5.49
N ALA A 120 3.40 -26.79 -4.86
CA ALA A 120 2.71 -27.46 -3.77
C ALA A 120 1.90 -28.70 -4.22
N MET A 121 1.36 -28.68 -5.45
CA MET A 121 0.65 -29.81 -6.02
C MET A 121 1.58 -30.98 -6.38
N GLN A 122 2.87 -30.72 -6.67
CA GLN A 122 3.86 -31.77 -6.95
C GLN A 122 4.14 -32.70 -5.75
N PHE A 123 3.67 -32.35 -4.55
CA PHE A 123 3.78 -33.18 -3.35
C PHE A 123 2.47 -33.90 -2.97
N ILE A 124 1.46 -33.94 -3.85
CA ILE A 124 0.14 -34.57 -3.59
C ILE A 124 0.20 -36.10 -3.46
N GLN A 125 1.31 -36.77 -3.75
CA GLN A 125 1.44 -38.21 -3.47
C GLN A 125 2.75 -38.52 -2.75
N ARG A 126 2.66 -38.66 -1.42
CA ARG A 126 3.48 -39.52 -0.56
C ARG A 126 2.62 -39.94 0.63
#